data_AF-A0A7W1J7L0-F1
#
_entry.id   AF-A0A7W1J7L0-F1
#
_cell.length_a   1.000
_cell.length_b   1.000
_cell.length_c   1.000
_cell.angle_alpha   90.00
_cell.angle_beta   90.00
_cell.angle_gamma   90.00
#
_symmetry.space_group_name_H-M   'P 1'
#
loop_
_entity.id
_entity.type
_entity.pdbx_description
1 polymer ?
#
loop_
_entity_poly.entity_id
_entity_poly.type
_entity_poly.pdbx_seq_one_letter_code
_entity_poly.pdbx_strand_id
1 'polypeptide(L)'
;WTPTLGLNCSTCTNPIAGPSQTTQYCVTVSNTNGCTDNACVTVTVDVHCGEVFVPNAFSPNNDGENELECVYGKCIQKMTFIIFDRWGEKVFETSDVKQCWDGSYKGNIMNTAVFVYYLKATLITGEEIMKKGNISLVR
;
A
#
# COMPACT_ATOMS: atom_id res chain seq x y z
N TRP A 1 7.85 -2.99 -31.98
CA TRP A 1 7.18 -2.64 -30.74
C TRP A 1 8.13 -1.92 -29.79
N THR A 2 7.68 -0.82 -29.22
CA THR A 2 8.40 -0.03 -28.20
C THR A 2 7.41 0.43 -27.12
N PRO A 3 7.76 0.40 -25.82
CA PRO A 3 9.02 -0.13 -25.26
C PRO A 3 9.10 -1.67 -25.39
N THR A 4 10.29 -2.24 -25.19
CA THR A 4 10.49 -3.70 -25.27
C THR A 4 10.26 -4.41 -23.93
N LEU A 5 10.31 -3.68 -22.82
CA LEU A 5 10.12 -4.23 -21.48
C LEU A 5 8.70 -4.81 -21.33
N GLY A 6 8.60 -6.02 -20.77
CA GLY A 6 7.33 -6.72 -20.61
C GLY A 6 6.80 -7.36 -21.90
N LEU A 7 7.50 -7.29 -23.02
CA LEU A 7 7.18 -8.05 -24.23
C LEU A 7 8.04 -9.31 -24.34
N ASN A 8 7.45 -10.40 -24.80
CA ASN A 8 8.23 -11.62 -25.13
C ASN A 8 9.07 -11.45 -26.41
N CYS A 9 8.65 -10.56 -27.33
CA CYS A 9 9.35 -10.25 -28.57
C CYS A 9 8.96 -8.85 -29.04
N SER A 10 9.94 -8.03 -29.48
CA SER A 10 9.71 -6.65 -29.90
C SER A 10 9.50 -6.48 -31.41
N THR A 11 9.78 -7.51 -32.22
CA THR A 11 9.75 -7.45 -33.69
C THR A 11 8.69 -8.36 -34.32
N CYS A 12 8.07 -9.26 -33.55
CA CYS A 12 7.01 -10.12 -34.07
C CYS A 12 5.70 -9.34 -34.29
N THR A 13 4.86 -9.89 -35.17
CA THR A 13 3.56 -9.29 -35.52
C THR A 13 2.55 -9.33 -34.37
N ASN A 14 2.62 -10.33 -33.49
CA ASN A 14 1.69 -10.52 -32.38
C ASN A 14 2.43 -10.86 -31.07
N PRO A 15 3.02 -9.86 -30.38
CA PRO A 15 3.73 -10.10 -29.13
C PRO A 15 2.78 -10.38 -27.97
N ILE A 16 3.26 -11.15 -26.99
CA ILE A 16 2.62 -11.30 -25.68
C ILE A 16 3.19 -10.22 -24.77
N ALA A 17 2.30 -9.39 -24.21
CA ALA A 17 2.63 -8.31 -23.30
C ALA A 17 2.23 -8.66 -21.86
N GLY A 18 3.17 -8.53 -20.91
CA GLY A 18 2.96 -8.65 -19.47
C GLY A 18 3.76 -7.59 -18.71
N PRO A 19 3.46 -6.29 -18.89
CA PRO A 19 4.12 -5.23 -18.13
C PRO A 19 3.74 -5.27 -16.64
N SER A 20 4.60 -4.74 -15.77
CA SER A 20 4.34 -4.60 -14.34
C SER A 20 3.54 -3.34 -13.97
N GLN A 21 3.42 -2.39 -14.89
CA GLN A 21 2.66 -1.14 -14.76
C GLN A 21 1.94 -0.85 -16.08
N THR A 22 0.85 -0.10 -16.04
CA THR A 22 0.14 0.32 -17.26
C THR A 22 1.11 0.94 -18.27
N THR A 23 1.21 0.32 -19.44
CA THR A 23 2.23 0.64 -20.45
C THR A 23 1.57 0.76 -21.81
N GLN A 24 1.92 1.82 -22.55
CA GLN A 24 1.55 1.96 -23.95
C GLN A 24 2.65 1.36 -24.83
N TYR A 25 2.27 0.41 -25.68
CA TYR A 25 3.14 -0.19 -26.67
C TYR A 25 2.78 0.32 -28.07
N CYS A 26 3.78 0.81 -28.80
CA CYS A 26 3.60 1.24 -30.18
C CYS A 26 4.38 0.33 -31.14
N VAL A 27 3.75 -0.02 -32.26
CA VAL A 27 4.40 -0.67 -33.39
C VAL A 27 4.60 0.36 -34.49
N THR A 28 5.80 0.37 -35.07
CA THR A 28 6.11 1.14 -36.27
C THR A 28 6.46 0.16 -37.37
N VAL A 29 5.80 0.28 -38.51
CA VAL A 29 6.02 -0.57 -39.68
C VAL A 29 6.53 0.30 -40.82
N SER A 30 7.45 -0.22 -41.62
CA SER A 30 7.94 0.44 -42.82
C SER A 30 7.82 -0.48 -44.03
N ASN A 31 7.53 0.08 -45.20
CA ASN A 31 7.55 -0.67 -46.46
C ASN A 31 8.91 -0.49 -47.18
N THR A 32 9.11 -1.25 -48.26
CA THR A 32 10.35 -1.18 -49.09
C THR A 32 10.56 0.18 -49.75
N ASN A 33 9.51 0.99 -49.86
CA ASN A 33 9.55 2.34 -50.44
C ASN A 33 9.81 3.43 -49.39
N GLY A 34 10.05 3.05 -48.13
CA GLY A 34 10.36 3.98 -47.04
C GLY A 34 9.15 4.65 -46.39
N CYS A 35 7.91 4.32 -46.78
CA CYS A 35 6.73 4.79 -46.06
C CYS A 35 6.66 4.13 -44.70
N THR A 36 6.37 4.90 -43.66
CA THR A 36 6.21 4.43 -42.29
C THR A 36 4.80 4.68 -41.81
N ASP A 37 4.30 3.77 -40.96
CA ASP A 37 3.05 3.95 -40.24
C ASP A 37 3.22 3.43 -38.80
N ASN A 38 2.41 3.93 -37.88
CA ASN A 38 2.43 3.49 -36.49
C ASN A 38 1.04 3.24 -35.90
N ALA A 39 0.98 2.34 -34.94
CA ALA A 39 -0.22 2.07 -34.15
C ALA A 39 0.19 1.80 -32.70
N CYS A 40 -0.64 2.22 -31.75
CA CYS A 40 -0.36 2.05 -30.33
C CYS A 40 -1.52 1.34 -29.62
N VAL A 41 -1.19 0.53 -28.62
CA VAL A 41 -2.12 -0.16 -27.72
C VAL A 41 -1.69 0.09 -26.28
N THR A 42 -2.65 0.44 -25.42
CA THR A 42 -2.41 0.59 -23.99
C THR A 42 -2.79 -0.69 -23.27
N VAL A 43 -1.82 -1.32 -22.60
CA VAL A 43 -2.05 -2.45 -21.71
C VAL A 43 -2.19 -1.90 -20.30
N THR A 44 -3.41 -1.95 -19.77
CA THR A 44 -3.73 -1.51 -18.40
C THR A 44 -3.44 -2.65 -17.42
N VAL A 45 -2.62 -2.35 -16.40
CA VAL A 45 -2.37 -3.28 -15.28
C VAL A 45 -3.23 -2.82 -14.11
N ASP A 46 -4.17 -3.66 -13.71
CA ASP A 46 -4.97 -3.43 -12.50
C ASP A 46 -4.22 -4.00 -11.28
N VAL A 47 -3.89 -3.13 -10.34
CA VAL A 47 -3.17 -3.50 -9.12
C VAL A 47 -4.20 -3.72 -8.01
N HIS A 48 -4.41 -4.98 -7.65
CA HIS A 48 -5.28 -5.33 -6.54
C HIS A 48 -4.59 -5.11 -5.19
N CYS A 49 -4.88 -3.98 -4.56
CA CYS A 49 -4.26 -3.58 -3.30
C CYS A 49 -4.83 -4.27 -2.06
N GLY A 50 -6.02 -4.88 -2.18
CA GLY A 50 -6.72 -5.46 -1.05
C GLY A 50 -7.12 -4.41 -0.01
N GLU A 51 -7.46 -4.87 1.18
CA GLU A 51 -7.85 -3.98 2.27
C GLU A 51 -6.63 -3.45 3.05
N VAL A 52 -6.69 -2.18 3.43
CA VAL A 52 -5.85 -1.63 4.51
C VAL A 52 -6.53 -1.91 5.84
N PHE A 53 -5.89 -2.69 6.70
CA PHE A 53 -6.44 -3.21 7.95
C PHE A 53 -5.69 -2.66 9.16
N VAL A 54 -6.44 -2.33 10.21
CA VAL A 54 -5.91 -1.96 11.53
C VAL A 54 -6.63 -2.87 12.52
N PRO A 55 -5.92 -3.71 13.29
CA PRO A 55 -6.52 -4.49 14.37
C PRO A 55 -7.30 -3.60 15.34
N ASN A 56 -8.26 -4.20 16.03
CA ASN A 56 -9.06 -3.51 17.04
C ASN A 56 -8.67 -3.93 18.47
N ALA A 57 -7.69 -4.82 18.61
CA ALA A 57 -7.17 -5.28 19.88
C ALA A 57 -5.78 -5.90 19.73
N PHE A 58 -4.97 -5.74 20.76
CA PHE A 58 -3.66 -6.37 20.90
C PHE A 58 -3.35 -6.64 22.38
N SER A 59 -2.48 -7.60 22.64
CA SER A 59 -2.17 -8.11 23.98
C SER A 59 -0.66 -8.16 24.22
N PRO A 60 -0.03 -7.02 24.58
CA PRO A 60 1.40 -6.98 24.85
C PRO A 60 1.72 -7.68 26.19
N ASN A 61 1.84 -9.01 26.16
CA ASN A 61 2.07 -9.91 27.29
C ASN A 61 3.35 -10.78 27.11
N ASN A 62 4.09 -10.56 26.02
CA ASN A 62 5.32 -11.26 25.68
C ASN A 62 5.16 -12.79 25.50
N ASP A 63 4.02 -13.22 24.96
CA ASP A 63 3.78 -14.59 24.48
C ASP A 63 4.09 -14.77 22.98
N GLY A 64 4.31 -13.67 22.27
CA GLY A 64 4.66 -13.63 20.84
C GLY A 64 3.46 -13.42 19.91
N GLU A 65 2.25 -13.38 20.44
CA GLU A 65 1.01 -13.22 19.68
C GLU A 65 0.37 -11.86 19.97
N ASN A 66 0.09 -11.09 18.92
CA ASN A 66 -0.55 -9.76 19.03
C ASN A 66 0.15 -8.79 20.01
N GLU A 67 1.49 -8.78 20.02
CA GLU A 67 2.29 -7.91 20.90
C GLU A 67 2.26 -6.44 20.49
N LEU A 68 1.97 -6.18 19.21
CA LEU A 68 2.09 -4.88 18.59
C LEU A 68 0.83 -4.53 17.81
N GLU A 69 0.44 -3.26 17.89
CA GLU A 69 -0.62 -2.68 17.09
C GLU A 69 -0.01 -2.05 15.83
N CYS A 70 -0.28 -2.66 14.67
CA CYS A 70 0.31 -2.31 13.38
C CYS A 70 -0.75 -1.97 12.33
N VAL A 71 -0.38 -1.18 11.32
CA VAL A 71 -1.19 -0.99 10.11
C VAL A 71 -0.75 -2.00 9.05
N TYR A 72 -1.71 -2.75 8.49
CA TYR A 72 -1.46 -3.73 7.44
C TYR A 72 -2.04 -3.27 6.10
N GLY A 73 -1.27 -3.40 5.02
CA GLY A 73 -1.76 -3.14 3.66
C GLY A 73 -0.65 -3.29 2.62
N LYS A 74 -0.96 -3.91 1.48
CA LYS A 74 0.04 -4.23 0.44
C LYS A 74 0.55 -3.00 -0.31
N CYS A 75 -0.31 -2.01 -0.49
CA CYS A 75 -0.08 -0.89 -1.40
C CYS A 75 0.15 0.45 -0.71
N ILE A 76 0.35 0.48 0.61
CA ILE A 76 0.49 1.74 1.34
C ILE A 76 1.77 2.45 0.87
N GLN A 77 1.60 3.57 0.17
CA GLN A 77 2.72 4.39 -0.32
C GLN A 77 3.10 5.46 0.71
N LYS A 78 2.08 6.07 1.34
CA LYS A 78 2.23 7.07 2.40
C LYS A 78 1.17 6.83 3.46
N MET A 79 1.50 7.09 4.72
CA MET A 79 0.50 7.07 5.78
C MET A 79 0.79 8.07 6.90
N THR A 80 -0.24 8.34 7.68
CA THR A 80 -0.19 8.95 9.00
C THR A 80 -1.11 8.13 9.88
N PHE A 81 -0.52 7.44 10.85
CA PHE A 81 -1.23 6.64 11.84
C PHE A 81 -1.02 7.25 13.21
N ILE A 82 -2.12 7.59 13.88
CA ILE A 82 -2.11 8.26 15.18
C ILE A 82 -3.05 7.51 16.12
N ILE A 83 -2.59 7.27 17.34
CA ILE A 83 -3.38 6.67 18.42
C ILE A 83 -3.50 7.70 19.54
N PHE A 84 -4.72 7.84 20.05
CA PHE A 84 -5.09 8.72 21.15
C PHE A 84 -5.61 7.91 22.33
N ASP A 85 -5.34 8.40 23.53
CA ASP A 85 -6.02 7.93 24.72
C ASP A 85 -7.48 8.44 24.78
N ARG A 86 -8.20 8.06 25.84
CA ARG A 86 -9.61 8.45 26.03
C ARG A 86 -9.84 9.95 26.25
N TRP A 87 -8.79 10.70 26.55
CA TRP A 87 -8.83 12.14 26.79
C TRP A 87 -8.39 12.96 25.56
N GLY A 88 -8.01 12.27 24.48
CA GLY A 88 -7.51 12.90 23.26
C GLY A 88 -6.01 13.21 23.29
N GLU A 89 -5.26 12.74 24.29
CA GLU A 89 -3.81 12.82 24.28
C GLU A 89 -3.26 11.85 23.23
N LYS A 90 -2.41 12.35 22.34
CA LYS A 90 -1.73 11.53 21.34
C LYS A 90 -0.65 10.68 22.01
N VAL A 91 -0.84 9.36 22.01
CA VAL A 91 0.06 8.41 22.66
C VAL A 91 1.03 7.73 21.68
N PHE A 92 0.67 7.69 20.40
CA PHE A 92 1.51 7.15 19.34
C PHE A 92 1.26 7.87 18.03
N GLU A 93 2.29 8.05 17.23
CA GLU A 93 2.20 8.53 15.86
C GLU A 93 3.33 7.97 15.02
N THR A 94 3.01 7.54 13.80
CA THR A 94 4.03 7.20 12.81
C THR A 94 3.54 7.45 11.38
N SER A 95 4.50 7.64 10.49
CA SER A 95 4.32 7.62 9.03
C SER A 95 5.01 6.42 8.38
N ASP A 96 5.72 5.58 9.15
CA ASP A 96 6.39 4.37 8.68
C ASP A 96 5.52 3.14 8.94
N VAL A 97 5.13 2.45 7.86
CA VAL A 97 4.29 1.23 7.93
C VAL A 97 4.91 0.09 8.73
N LYS A 98 6.23 0.11 8.95
CA LYS A 98 6.94 -0.89 9.74
C LYS A 98 6.94 -0.59 11.24
N GLN A 99 6.61 0.65 11.62
CA GLN A 99 6.54 1.02 13.02
C GLN A 99 5.16 0.70 13.57
N CYS A 100 5.16 -0.02 14.69
CA CYS A 100 3.96 -0.42 15.40
C CYS A 100 3.99 0.11 16.82
N TRP A 101 2.83 0.17 17.44
CA TRP A 101 2.72 0.58 18.83
C TRP A 101 2.73 -0.65 19.75
N ASP A 102 3.56 -0.61 20.78
CA ASP A 102 3.75 -1.68 21.77
C ASP A 102 2.91 -1.50 23.05
N GLY A 103 2.03 -0.50 23.07
CA GLY A 103 1.25 -0.18 24.26
C GLY A 103 2.04 0.60 25.32
N SER A 104 3.19 1.19 24.97
CA SER A 104 3.94 2.10 25.83
C SER A 104 3.74 3.57 25.43
N TYR A 105 3.87 4.48 26.41
CA TYR A 105 3.87 5.92 26.17
C TYR A 105 4.77 6.64 27.17
N LYS A 106 5.65 7.52 26.68
CA LYS A 106 6.64 8.26 27.50
C LYS A 106 7.46 7.35 28.44
N GLY A 107 7.82 6.16 27.96
CA GLY A 107 8.60 5.16 28.73
C GLY A 107 7.79 4.36 29.75
N ASN A 108 6.48 4.59 29.86
CA ASN A 108 5.60 3.85 30.75
C ASN A 108 4.74 2.86 29.96
N ILE A 109 4.57 1.67 30.52
CA ILE A 109 3.65 0.66 30.01
C ILE A 109 2.22 1.11 30.33
N MET A 110 1.34 1.21 29.33
CA MET A 110 -0.03 1.68 29.52
C MET A 110 -0.96 0.57 30.00
N ASN A 111 -1.93 0.87 30.86
CA ASN A 111 -2.90 -0.12 31.37
C ASN A 111 -3.91 -0.59 30.30
N THR A 112 -4.58 -1.72 30.59
CA THR A 112 -5.75 -2.18 29.83
C THR A 112 -6.78 -1.06 29.67
N ALA A 113 -7.03 -0.68 28.43
CA ALA A 113 -7.88 0.46 28.08
C ALA A 113 -8.28 0.41 26.61
N VAL A 114 -9.28 1.23 26.27
CA VAL A 114 -9.69 1.46 24.87
C VAL A 114 -9.10 2.79 24.42
N PHE A 115 -8.41 2.74 23.29
CA PHE A 115 -7.79 3.85 22.58
C PHE A 115 -8.55 4.15 21.30
N VAL A 116 -8.37 5.36 20.77
CA VAL A 116 -8.97 5.77 19.48
C VAL A 116 -7.85 5.96 18.48
N TYR A 117 -8.00 5.46 17.26
CA TYR A 117 -7.03 5.71 16.21
C TYR A 117 -7.60 6.54 15.06
N TYR A 118 -6.69 7.21 14.37
CA TYR A 118 -6.89 7.82 13.08
C TYR A 118 -5.79 7.35 12.13
N LEU A 119 -6.20 6.86 10.96
CA LEU A 119 -5.32 6.48 9.87
C LEU A 119 -5.71 7.28 8.64
N LYS A 120 -4.76 7.99 8.05
CA LYS A 120 -4.81 8.47 6.67
C LYS A 120 -3.73 7.76 5.87
N ALA A 121 -4.07 7.13 4.75
CA ALA A 121 -3.13 6.46 3.87
C ALA A 121 -3.37 6.84 2.40
N THR A 122 -2.30 6.86 1.60
CA THR A 122 -2.36 6.96 0.14
C THR A 122 -1.77 5.69 -0.45
N LEU A 123 -2.51 5.02 -1.34
CA LEU A 123 -2.06 3.82 -2.01
C LEU A 123 -1.21 4.13 -3.25
N ILE A 124 -0.44 3.15 -3.73
CA ILE A 124 0.32 3.29 -5.00
C ILE A 124 -0.57 3.53 -6.22
N THR A 125 -1.86 3.21 -6.14
CA THR A 125 -2.88 3.53 -7.15
C THR A 125 -3.28 5.01 -7.14
N GLY A 126 -2.89 5.77 -6.12
CA GLY A 126 -3.32 7.14 -5.87
C GLY A 126 -4.59 7.27 -5.02
N GLU A 127 -5.23 6.15 -4.66
CA GLU A 127 -6.40 6.14 -3.79
C GLU A 127 -6.05 6.62 -2.37
N GLU A 128 -6.87 7.50 -1.79
CA GLU A 128 -6.77 7.90 -0.39
C GLU A 128 -7.74 7.10 0.49
N ILE A 129 -7.21 6.53 1.57
CA ILE A 129 -7.95 5.78 2.58
C ILE A 129 -7.92 6.56 3.88
N MET A 130 -9.09 6.72 4.50
CA MET A 130 -9.21 7.24 5.86
C MET A 130 -9.96 6.23 6.73
N LYS A 131 -9.34 5.80 7.83
CA LYS A 131 -9.96 4.92 8.82
C LYS A 131 -9.86 5.54 10.21
N LYS A 132 -10.91 5.32 10.99
CA LYS A 132 -10.98 5.68 12.40
C LYS A 132 -11.70 4.57 13.14
N GLY A 133 -11.31 4.34 14.37
CA GLY A 133 -11.88 3.28 15.18
C GLY A 133 -11.26 3.23 16.54
N ASN A 134 -11.44 2.11 17.21
CA ASN A 134 -10.99 1.89 18.57
C ASN A 134 -10.09 0.65 18.65
N ILE A 135 -9.07 0.74 19.48
CA ILE A 135 -8.11 -0.33 19.77
C ILE A 135 -8.22 -0.67 21.25
N SER A 136 -8.38 -1.95 21.57
CA SER A 136 -8.40 -2.44 22.94
C SER A 136 -7.02 -2.99 23.28
N LEU A 137 -6.32 -2.34 24.20
CA LEU A 137 -5.12 -2.91 24.82
C LEU A 137 -5.60 -3.83 25.95
N VAL A 138 -5.22 -5.10 25.90
CA VAL A 138 -5.57 -6.12 26.91
C VAL A 138 -4.29 -6.72 27.50
N ARG A 139 -4.32 -7.08 28.78
CA ARG A 139 -3.28 -7.87 29.46
C ARG A 139 -3.91 -8.88 30.39
#